data_AF-F8Q932-F1
#
_entry.id   AF-F8Q932-F1
#
_cell.length_a   1.000
_cell.length_b   1.000
_cell.length_c   1.000
_cell.angle_alpha   90.00
_cell.angle_beta   90.00
_cell.angle_gamma   90.00
#
_symmetry.space_group_name_H-M   'P 1'
#
loop_
_entity.id
_entity.type
_entity.pdbx_description
1 polymer ?
#
loop_
_entity_poly.entity_id
_entity_poly.type
_entity_poly.pdbx_seq_one_letter_code
_entity_poly.pdbx_strand_id
1 'polypeptide(L)'
;MLKNSPILLHIYKILQYFDAGKAEAKFKEHHLKQLVNASHKKKMGSLDDLKSYMRKYVHIGGWLLAKSKITQDIFNRFFWKGLPKTLHHRVENRLLQRDPTLDLSQPFVFDDVVKAVEHVLHRDHFDNEDFDSDNSDSDEVETLIKKLGSMTI
;
A
#
# COMPACT_ATOMS: atom_id res chain seq x y z
N MET A 1 17.20 -18.43 -8.98
CA MET A 1 16.55 -18.13 -10.28
C MET A 1 15.31 -17.26 -10.06
N LEU A 2 15.45 -15.93 -9.94
CA LEU A 2 14.31 -15.00 -9.75
C LEU A 2 14.42 -13.78 -10.68
N LYS A 3 14.61 -14.01 -11.99
CA LYS A 3 14.72 -12.91 -12.98
C LYS A 3 13.42 -12.59 -13.73
N ASN A 4 12.29 -13.23 -13.38
CA ASN A 4 11.05 -13.17 -14.16
C ASN A 4 9.84 -12.64 -13.37
N SER A 5 10.02 -11.63 -12.51
CA SER A 5 8.87 -10.92 -11.92
C SER A 5 8.36 -9.87 -12.92
N PRO A 6 7.11 -9.94 -13.40
CA PRO A 6 6.55 -9.00 -14.40
C PRO A 6 6.59 -7.55 -13.93
N ILE A 7 6.46 -7.34 -12.62
CA ILE A 7 6.49 -6.03 -11.97
C ILE A 7 7.89 -5.40 -12.08
N LEU A 8 8.94 -6.18 -11.83
CA LEU A 8 10.33 -5.73 -12.00
C LEU A 8 10.62 -5.37 -13.45
N LEU A 9 10.16 -6.17 -14.41
CA LEU A 9 10.32 -5.88 -15.85
C LEU A 9 9.62 -4.59 -16.25
N HIS A 10 8.42 -4.35 -15.73
CA HIS A 10 7.69 -3.11 -16.00
C HIS A 10 8.39 -1.89 -15.39
N ILE A 11 8.87 -2.00 -14.14
CA ILE A 11 9.66 -0.95 -13.48
C ILE A 11 10.97 -0.71 -14.23
N TYR A 12 11.70 -1.76 -14.63
CA TYR A 12 12.94 -1.64 -15.39
C TYR A 12 12.71 -0.95 -16.74
N LYS A 13 11.62 -1.30 -17.44
CA LYS A 13 11.24 -0.67 -18.70
C LYS A 13 10.91 0.81 -18.51
N ILE A 14 10.17 1.16 -17.45
CA ILE A 14 9.88 2.57 -17.08
C ILE A 14 11.18 3.32 -16.75
N LEU A 15 12.11 2.69 -16.03
CA LEU A 15 13.41 3.30 -15.69
C LEU A 15 14.27 3.56 -16.93
N GLN A 16 14.25 2.67 -17.93
CA GLN A 16 14.95 2.88 -19.21
C GLN A 16 14.37 4.03 -20.03
N TYR A 17 13.05 4.24 -20.01
CA TYR A 17 12.42 5.41 -20.64
C TYR A 17 12.77 6.74 -19.94
N PHE A 18 13.19 6.70 -18.67
CA PHE A 18 13.56 7.90 -17.91
C PHE A 18 14.93 8.48 -18.30
N ASP A 19 15.78 7.71 -19.01
CA ASP A 19 17.14 8.13 -19.38
C ASP A 19 17.18 9.07 -20.61
N ALA A 20 16.03 9.39 -21.21
CA ALA A 20 15.91 10.34 -22.32
C ALA A 20 15.81 11.80 -21.83
N GLY A 21 16.90 12.31 -21.24
CA GLY A 21 17.22 13.74 -21.27
C GLY A 21 16.66 14.66 -20.18
N LYS A 22 17.59 15.44 -19.61
CA LYS A 22 17.44 16.78 -18.99
C LYS A 22 16.82 16.86 -17.58
N ALA A 23 17.71 16.94 -16.59
CA ALA A 23 17.94 18.11 -15.74
C ALA A 23 18.94 17.71 -14.64
N GLU A 24 20.08 18.41 -14.56
CA GLU A 24 20.94 18.34 -13.39
C GLU A 24 20.13 18.69 -12.13
N ALA A 25 20.41 17.95 -11.06
CA ALA A 25 19.76 17.95 -9.74
C ALA A 25 18.32 17.39 -9.64
N LYS A 26 18.06 16.14 -10.03
CA LYS A 26 16.68 15.62 -9.96
C LYS A 26 16.18 15.15 -8.58
N PHE A 27 16.97 14.51 -7.71
CA PHE A 27 16.57 14.27 -6.29
C PHE A 27 17.78 14.22 -5.31
N LYS A 28 17.52 14.45 -4.01
CA LYS A 28 18.47 14.28 -2.90
C LYS A 28 17.89 13.31 -1.88
N GLU A 29 18.72 12.70 -1.04
CA GLU A 29 18.29 11.73 -0.01
C GLU A 29 17.23 12.31 0.95
N HIS A 30 17.26 13.61 1.24
CA HIS A 30 16.26 14.25 2.09
C HIS A 30 14.84 14.21 1.49
N HIS A 31 14.68 14.24 0.17
CA HIS A 31 13.37 14.08 -0.48
C HIS A 31 12.80 12.68 -0.22
N LEU A 32 13.66 11.65 -0.24
CA LEU A 32 13.28 10.28 0.09
C LEU A 32 12.85 10.17 1.55
N LYS A 33 13.64 10.74 2.47
CA LYS A 33 13.31 10.77 3.92
C LYS A 33 11.98 11.47 4.19
N GLN A 34 11.72 12.60 3.53
CA GLN A 34 10.45 13.32 3.65
C GLN A 34 9.26 12.47 3.17
N LEU A 35 9.38 11.81 2.02
CA LEU A 35 8.35 10.91 1.51
C LEU A 35 8.08 9.75 2.48
N VAL A 36 9.14 9.10 2.97
CA VAL A 36 9.07 7.99 3.94
C VAL A 36 8.36 8.42 5.22
N ASN A 37 8.77 9.55 5.80
CA ASN A 37 8.16 10.08 7.02
C ASN A 37 6.69 10.48 6.82
N ALA A 38 6.36 11.06 5.67
CA ALA A 38 4.99 11.43 5.34
C ALA A 38 4.10 10.19 5.14
N SER A 39 4.62 9.16 4.46
CA SER A 39 3.89 7.90 4.24
C SER A 39 3.68 7.12 5.54
N HIS A 40 4.71 7.03 6.38
CA HIS A 40 4.65 6.32 7.66
C HIS A 40 3.54 6.84 8.59
N LYS A 41 3.25 8.15 8.52
CA LYS A 41 2.21 8.81 9.33
C LYS A 41 0.81 8.68 8.73
N LYS A 42 0.69 8.37 7.44
CA LYS A 42 -0.60 8.24 6.76
C LYS A 42 -1.18 6.85 7.00
N LYS A 43 -2.50 6.75 6.97
CA LYS A 43 -3.17 5.45 6.84
C LYS A 43 -2.94 4.94 5.41
N MET A 44 -2.55 3.68 5.28
CA MET A 44 -2.48 2.95 4.01
C MET A 44 -3.44 1.79 4.14
N GLY A 45 -4.68 2.02 3.72
CA GLY A 45 -5.79 1.08 3.92
C GLY A 45 -6.14 0.29 2.67
N SER A 46 -5.74 0.79 1.50
CA SER A 46 -6.13 0.23 0.20
C SER A 46 -4.91 -0.08 -0.68
N LEU A 47 -5.11 -0.93 -1.67
CA LEU A 47 -4.10 -1.18 -2.71
C LEU A 47 -3.76 0.09 -3.51
N ASP A 48 -4.69 1.03 -3.64
CA ASP A 48 -4.45 2.28 -4.35
C ASP A 48 -3.55 3.23 -3.55
N ASP A 49 -3.69 3.26 -2.22
CA ASP A 49 -2.76 3.97 -1.33
C ASP A 49 -1.35 3.39 -1.47
N LEU A 50 -1.24 2.07 -1.47
CA LEU A 50 0.04 1.36 -1.67
C LEU A 50 0.66 1.71 -3.02
N LYS A 51 -0.10 1.58 -4.13
CA LYS A 51 0.37 1.90 -5.48
C LYS A 51 0.79 3.36 -5.59
N SER A 52 0.04 4.29 -4.98
CA SER A 52 0.36 5.72 -4.95
C SER A 52 1.68 5.99 -4.23
N TYR A 53 1.91 5.34 -3.08
CA TYR A 53 3.17 5.39 -2.37
C TYR A 53 4.32 4.78 -3.19
N MET A 54 4.13 3.57 -3.72
CA MET A 54 5.13 2.86 -4.54
C MET A 54 5.59 3.69 -5.74
N ARG A 55 4.67 4.30 -6.49
CA ARG A 55 5.04 5.15 -7.65
C ARG A 55 5.94 6.30 -7.23
N LYS A 56 5.59 7.02 -6.16
CA LYS A 56 6.40 8.13 -5.63
C LYS A 56 7.75 7.64 -5.10
N TYR A 57 7.75 6.49 -4.42
CA TYR A 57 8.95 5.90 -3.84
C TYR A 57 9.93 5.43 -4.91
N VAL A 58 9.47 4.67 -5.90
CA VAL A 58 10.29 4.22 -7.03
C VAL A 58 10.77 5.41 -7.86
N HIS A 59 9.96 6.45 -8.01
CA HIS A 59 10.38 7.66 -8.73
C HIS A 59 11.59 8.35 -8.05
N ILE A 60 11.51 8.60 -6.74
CA ILE A 60 12.59 9.28 -6.00
C ILE A 60 13.75 8.32 -5.71
N GLY A 61 13.44 7.19 -5.07
CA GLY A 61 14.41 6.20 -4.62
C GLY A 61 15.07 5.44 -5.77
N GLY A 62 14.30 5.10 -6.82
CA GLY A 62 14.85 4.44 -8.02
C GLY A 62 15.80 5.35 -8.78
N TRP A 63 15.52 6.65 -8.85
CA TRP A 63 16.47 7.62 -9.41
C TRP A 63 17.75 7.73 -8.57
N LEU A 64 17.62 7.80 -7.24
CA LEU A 64 18.78 7.84 -6.33
C LEU A 64 19.64 6.58 -6.47
N LEU A 65 19.00 5.41 -6.56
CA LEU A 65 19.65 4.12 -6.73
C LEU A 65 20.35 4.02 -8.09
N ALA A 66 19.70 4.42 -9.18
CA ALA A 66 20.28 4.41 -10.53
C ALA A 66 21.50 5.33 -10.67
N LYS A 67 21.54 6.42 -9.89
CA LYS A 67 22.70 7.33 -9.80
C LYS A 67 23.70 6.94 -8.70
N SER A 68 23.57 5.75 -8.11
CA SER A 68 24.43 5.23 -7.03
C SER A 68 24.55 6.16 -5.81
N LYS A 69 23.54 6.99 -5.57
CA LYS A 69 23.47 7.89 -4.40
C LYS A 69 23.01 7.18 -3.12
N ILE A 70 22.37 6.03 -3.28
CA ILE A 70 22.00 5.11 -2.21
C ILE A 70 22.30 3.69 -2.65
N THR A 71 22.52 2.79 -1.71
CA THR A 71 22.66 1.36 -1.98
C THR A 71 21.29 0.68 -2.06
N GLN A 72 21.25 -0.53 -2.60
CA GLN A 72 20.03 -1.35 -2.60
C GLN A 72 19.53 -1.62 -1.17
N ASP A 73 20.43 -1.80 -0.20
CA ASP A 73 20.09 -1.96 1.22
C ASP A 73 19.32 -0.75 1.76
N ILE A 74 19.82 0.45 1.47
CA ILE A 74 19.19 1.72 1.86
C ILE A 74 17.82 1.87 1.19
N PHE A 75 17.73 1.53 -0.10
CA PHE A 75 16.47 1.55 -0.84
C PHE A 75 15.43 0.58 -0.23
N ASN A 76 15.83 -0.64 0.10
CA ASN A 76 14.96 -1.63 0.74
C ASN A 76 14.52 -1.17 2.14
N ARG A 77 15.47 -0.71 2.95
CA ARG A 77 15.25 -0.23 4.32
C ARG A 77 14.28 0.95 4.38
N PHE A 78 14.43 1.92 3.49
CA PHE A 78 13.56 3.09 3.47
C PHE A 78 12.14 2.77 2.98
N PHE A 79 11.98 1.78 2.10
CA PHE A 79 10.66 1.35 1.66
C PHE A 79 9.88 0.75 2.83
N TRP A 80 10.52 -0.20 3.55
CA TRP A 80 9.96 -0.78 4.77
C TRP A 80 9.57 0.28 5.79
N LYS A 81 10.48 1.23 6.07
CA LYS A 81 10.23 2.32 7.03
C LYS A 81 9.09 3.27 6.63
N GLY A 82 8.76 3.35 5.34
CA GLY A 82 7.69 4.22 4.85
C GLY A 82 6.31 3.61 4.93
N LEU A 83 6.21 2.32 5.28
CA LEU A 83 4.94 1.69 5.59
C LEU A 83 4.40 2.21 6.94
N PRO A 84 3.07 2.29 7.12
CA PRO A 84 2.48 2.59 8.42
C PRO A 84 2.74 1.46 9.42
N LYS A 85 2.91 1.80 10.70
CA LYS A 85 3.18 0.83 11.78
C LYS A 85 2.16 -0.32 11.84
N THR A 86 0.90 -0.03 11.51
CA THR A 86 -0.18 -1.02 11.49
C THR A 86 0.03 -2.12 10.45
N LEU A 87 0.74 -1.84 9.36
CA LEU A 87 1.08 -2.82 8.33
C LEU A 87 2.34 -3.61 8.67
N HIS A 88 3.30 -3.05 9.43
CA HIS A 88 4.57 -3.72 9.72
C HIS A 88 4.36 -5.13 10.28
N HIS A 89 3.59 -5.27 11.36
CA HIS A 89 3.40 -6.57 12.00
C HIS A 89 2.69 -7.59 11.07
N ARG A 90 1.69 -7.14 10.32
CA ARG A 90 0.94 -8.01 9.38
C ARG A 90 1.83 -8.49 8.23
N VAL A 91 2.67 -7.60 7.71
CA VAL A 91 3.58 -7.88 6.60
C VAL A 91 4.74 -8.75 7.06
N GLU A 92 5.33 -8.47 8.22
CA GLU A 92 6.42 -9.26 8.82
C GLU A 92 5.96 -10.70 9.09
N ASN A 93 4.78 -10.88 9.71
CA ASN A 93 4.20 -12.20 9.89
C ASN A 93 4.00 -12.93 8.56
N ARG A 94 3.59 -12.21 7.50
CA ARG A 94 3.41 -12.82 6.18
C ARG A 94 4.73 -13.22 5.53
N LEU A 95 5.79 -12.43 5.73
CA LEU A 95 7.14 -12.76 5.28
C LEU A 95 7.68 -13.99 6.01
N LEU A 96 7.54 -14.05 7.34
CA LEU A 96 7.96 -15.19 8.16
C LEU A 96 7.18 -16.47 7.88
N GLN A 97 5.88 -16.37 7.56
CA GLN A 97 5.09 -17.53 7.10
C GLN A 97 5.62 -18.11 5.78
N ARG A 98 6.17 -17.26 4.91
CA ARG A 98 6.73 -17.69 3.62
C ARG A 98 8.15 -18.25 3.79
N ASP A 99 8.94 -17.63 4.66
CA ASP A 99 10.30 -18.04 4.99
C ASP A 99 10.54 -17.90 6.50
N PRO A 100 10.41 -18.99 7.28
CA PRO A 100 10.64 -18.96 8.72
C PRO A 100 12.10 -18.69 9.11
N THR A 101 13.04 -18.81 8.17
CA THR A 101 14.47 -18.59 8.39
C THR A 101 14.93 -17.18 8.03
N LEU A 102 13.98 -16.30 7.69
CA LEU A 102 14.24 -14.93 7.29
C LEU A 102 14.98 -14.16 8.39
N ASP A 103 16.13 -13.59 8.04
CA ASP A 103 16.91 -12.74 8.93
C ASP A 103 16.24 -11.36 9.10
N LEU A 104 15.68 -11.11 10.28
CA LEU A 104 15.02 -9.86 10.65
C LEU A 104 16.00 -8.70 10.90
N SER A 105 17.31 -8.97 10.97
CA SER A 105 18.33 -7.93 11.14
C SER A 105 18.63 -7.17 9.84
N GLN A 106 18.29 -7.76 8.70
CA GLN A 106 18.54 -7.20 7.37
C GLN A 106 17.29 -6.54 6.77
N PRO A 107 17.45 -5.52 5.92
CA PRO A 107 16.33 -4.95 5.19
C PRO A 107 15.66 -5.95 4.26
N PHE A 108 14.34 -6.08 4.42
CA PHE A 108 13.52 -6.92 3.55
C PHE A 108 13.57 -6.46 2.09
N VAL A 109 13.63 -7.41 1.17
CA VAL A 109 13.66 -7.15 -0.27
C VAL A 109 12.38 -6.43 -0.69
N PHE A 110 12.51 -5.33 -1.44
CA PHE A 110 11.40 -4.50 -1.89
C PHE A 110 10.22 -5.31 -2.47
N ASP A 111 10.49 -6.22 -3.41
CA ASP A 111 9.44 -7.01 -4.07
C ASP A 111 8.70 -7.94 -3.12
N ASP A 112 9.40 -8.48 -2.12
CA ASP A 112 8.80 -9.39 -1.15
C ASP A 112 7.89 -8.63 -0.19
N VAL A 113 8.32 -7.44 0.24
CA VAL A 113 7.48 -6.53 1.02
C VAL A 113 6.25 -6.12 0.21
N VAL A 114 6.39 -5.74 -1.06
CA VAL A 114 5.25 -5.37 -1.92
C VAL A 114 4.22 -6.49 -1.98
N LYS A 115 4.65 -7.72 -2.33
CA LYS A 115 3.74 -8.88 -2.41
C LYS A 115 3.05 -9.17 -1.08
N ALA A 116 3.78 -9.06 0.02
CA ALA A 116 3.23 -9.28 1.35
C ALA A 116 2.21 -8.19 1.73
N VAL A 117 2.49 -6.91 1.42
CA VAL A 117 1.54 -5.81 1.66
C VAL A 117 0.30 -5.96 0.78
N GLU A 118 0.47 -6.28 -0.51
CA GLU A 118 -0.65 -6.54 -1.41
C GLU A 118 -1.56 -7.64 -0.85
N HIS A 119 -0.99 -8.75 -0.39
CA HIS A 119 -1.78 -9.82 0.22
C HIS A 119 -2.49 -9.39 1.51
N VAL A 120 -1.83 -8.57 2.34
CA VAL A 120 -2.39 -8.03 3.58
C VAL A 120 -3.55 -7.07 3.31
N LEU A 121 -3.47 -6.28 2.24
CA LEU A 121 -4.49 -5.31 1.85
C LEU A 121 -5.60 -5.92 0.99
N HIS A 122 -5.32 -6.98 0.23
CA HIS A 122 -6.30 -7.75 -0.56
C HIS A 122 -7.18 -8.65 0.33
N ARG A 123 -7.05 -8.56 1.66
CA ARG A 123 -7.90 -9.32 2.59
C ARG A 123 -9.32 -8.72 2.71
N ASP A 124 -9.82 -8.13 1.63
CA ASP A 124 -11.23 -8.20 1.29
C ASP A 124 -11.52 -9.67 0.92
N HIS A 125 -12.05 -10.38 1.91
CA HIS A 125 -12.28 -11.82 1.92
C HIS A 125 -13.42 -12.18 0.95
N PHE A 126 -13.51 -13.46 0.58
CA PHE A 126 -14.67 -14.00 -0.14
C PHE A 126 -16.01 -13.71 0.59
N ASP A 127 -15.99 -13.53 1.92
CA ASP A 127 -17.16 -13.13 2.75
C ASP A 127 -17.35 -11.61 2.90
N ASN A 128 -16.71 -10.77 2.07
CA ASN A 128 -17.10 -9.35 1.99
C ASN A 128 -18.26 -9.13 1.03
N GLU A 129 -19.02 -10.18 0.70
CA GLU A 129 -20.38 -10.01 0.22
C GLU A 129 -21.20 -9.45 1.38
N ASP A 130 -21.52 -8.17 1.26
CA ASP A 130 -22.51 -7.49 2.05
C ASP A 130 -23.75 -8.41 2.14
N PHE A 131 -23.96 -9.02 3.30
CA PHE A 131 -25.32 -9.19 3.76
C PHE A 131 -25.83 -7.76 3.94
N ASP A 132 -26.29 -7.17 2.84
CA ASP A 132 -27.26 -6.10 2.87
C ASP A 132 -28.38 -6.65 3.74
N SER A 133 -28.31 -6.32 5.03
CA SER A 133 -29.44 -6.42 5.92
C SER A 133 -30.44 -5.46 5.32
N ASP A 134 -31.22 -5.98 4.39
CA ASP A 134 -32.43 -5.39 3.84
C ASP A 134 -33.29 -5.07 5.06
N ASN A 135 -33.08 -3.87 5.61
CA ASN A 135 -33.91 -3.31 6.65
C ASN A 135 -35.20 -2.92 5.94
N SER A 136 -35.97 -3.96 5.60
CA SER A 136 -37.27 -3.87 5.00
C SER A 136 -38.15 -3.09 5.97
N ASP A 137 -38.32 -1.82 5.63
CA ASP A 137 -39.32 -0.84 6.06
C ASP A 137 -40.18 -1.24 7.26
N SER A 138 -39.99 -0.55 8.38
CA SER A 138 -40.93 -0.55 9.51
C SER A 138 -41.26 0.88 9.95
N ASP A 139 -41.47 1.81 9.01
CA ASP A 139 -41.92 3.18 9.34
C ASP A 139 -43.31 3.54 8.76
N GLU A 140 -43.98 2.65 8.00
CA GLU A 140 -45.33 2.93 7.47
C GLU A 140 -46.50 2.56 8.41
N VAL A 141 -46.29 1.69 9.40
CA VAL A 141 -47.36 1.30 10.34
C VAL A 141 -47.63 2.37 11.40
N GLU A 142 -46.62 3.11 11.85
CA GLU A 142 -46.78 4.10 12.92
C GLU A 142 -47.47 5.40 12.43
N THR A 143 -47.27 5.76 11.16
CA THR A 143 -47.93 6.90 10.52
C THR A 143 -49.41 6.64 10.24
N LEU A 144 -49.80 5.41 9.91
CA LEU A 144 -51.21 5.03 9.71
C LEU A 144 -51.99 4.98 11.03
N ILE A 145 -51.39 4.50 12.12
CA ILE A 145 -52.01 4.46 13.45
C ILE A 145 -52.26 5.88 13.98
N LYS A 146 -51.31 6.81 13.79
CA LYS A 146 -51.49 8.22 14.15
C LYS A 146 -52.60 8.90 13.34
N LYS A 147 -52.72 8.59 12.05
CA LYS A 147 -53.70 9.22 11.16
C LYS A 147 -55.14 8.75 11.45
N LEU A 148 -55.32 7.49 11.84
CA LEU A 148 -56.62 6.95 12.26
C LEU A 148 -57.09 7.50 13.61
N GLY A 149 -56.16 7.70 14.57
CA GLY A 149 -56.48 8.26 15.90
C GLY A 149 -56.91 9.74 15.89
N SER A 150 -56.47 10.53 14.90
CA SER A 150 -56.84 11.94 14.76
C SER A 150 -58.13 12.19 13.96
N MET A 151 -58.77 11.16 13.40
CA MET A 151 -60.02 11.30 12.62
C MET A 151 -61.29 11.02 13.45
N THR A 152 -61.20 10.78 14.75
CA THR A 152 -62.35 10.40 15.61
C THR A 152 -62.73 11.46 16.67
N ILE A 153 -62.66 12.76 16.35
CA ILE A 153 -63.36 13.79 17.13
C ILE A 153 -64.15 14.68 16.18
#